data_AF-A0A0F9DFA6-F1
#
_entry.id   AF-A0A0F9DFA6-F1
#
_cell.length_a   1.000
_cell.length_b   1.000
_cell.length_c   1.000
_cell.angle_alpha   90.00
_cell.angle_beta   90.00
_cell.angle_gamma   90.00
#
_symmetry.space_group_name_H-M   'P 1'
#
loop_
_entity.id
_entity.type
_entity.pdbx_description
1 polymer ?
#
loop_
_entity_poly.entity_id
_entity_poly.type
_entity_poly.pdbx_seq_one_letter_code
_entity_poly.pdbx_strand_id
1 'polypeptide(L)'
;MTTPSLGVQNTWFSGFGVRNLGSNWRYEALKGAAPQCHLEFETTTGSLGVFKLYRGATLIDTSTEFTAGVIWGFVELEITARTGVNGSYEVWLNQISIMSGTGVNLADSGTDGVDAFSVGNGTSFKLDDWYILDTTGSLNNTR
;
A
#
# COMPACT_ATOMS: atom_id res chain seq x y z
N MET A 1 -6.08 -3.09 -24.62
CA MET A 1 -6.91 -2.74 -23.45
C MET A 1 -6.12 -1.71 -22.67
N THR A 2 -6.60 -0.47 -22.58
CA THR A 2 -5.92 0.60 -21.82
C THR A 2 -6.30 0.45 -20.36
N THR A 3 -5.32 0.38 -19.46
CA THR A 3 -5.57 0.43 -18.02
C THR A 3 -6.21 1.78 -17.68
N PRO A 4 -7.35 1.82 -16.98
CA PRO A 4 -7.90 3.07 -16.45
C PRO A 4 -6.84 3.77 -15.59
N SER A 5 -6.65 5.07 -15.79
CA SER A 5 -5.64 5.89 -15.11
C SER A 5 -6.32 7.05 -14.39
N LEU A 6 -5.95 7.28 -13.13
CA LEU A 6 -6.42 8.39 -12.29
C LEU A 6 -5.68 9.70 -12.59
N GLY A 7 -4.78 9.70 -13.58
CA GLY A 7 -3.78 10.75 -13.78
C GLY A 7 -2.54 10.49 -12.95
N VAL A 8 -1.35 10.72 -13.52
CA VAL A 8 -0.08 10.46 -12.83
C VAL A 8 0.13 11.50 -11.73
N GLN A 9 0.23 11.04 -10.49
CA GLN A 9 0.67 11.84 -9.34
C GLN A 9 1.82 11.16 -8.63
N ASN A 10 2.68 11.95 -8.01
CA ASN A 10 3.80 11.40 -7.24
C ASN A 10 3.35 10.88 -5.89
N THR A 11 2.33 11.49 -5.30
CA THR A 11 1.84 11.16 -3.96
C THR A 11 0.36 10.83 -4.01
N TRP A 12 0.01 9.70 -3.41
CA TRP A 12 -1.37 9.26 -3.26
C TRP A 12 -1.61 8.74 -1.85
N PHE A 13 -2.84 8.91 -1.39
CA PHE A 13 -3.40 8.29 -0.21
C PHE A 13 -4.44 7.26 -0.61
N SER A 14 -4.42 6.09 0.02
CA SER A 14 -5.42 5.04 -0.18
C SER A 14 -5.71 4.34 1.13
N GLY A 15 -6.98 4.05 1.38
CA GLY A 15 -7.39 3.27 2.53
C GLY A 15 -8.57 2.35 2.22
N PHE A 16 -8.63 1.22 2.92
CA PHE A 16 -9.69 0.23 2.74
C PHE A 16 -9.86 -0.63 3.99
N GLY A 17 -11.09 -1.10 4.19
CA GLY A 17 -11.38 -2.19 5.10
C GLY A 17 -10.99 -3.52 4.46
N VAL A 18 -10.29 -4.37 5.21
CA VAL A 18 -9.98 -5.75 4.81
C VAL A 18 -10.42 -6.72 5.89
N ARG A 19 -11.17 -7.75 5.50
CA ARG A 19 -11.52 -8.88 6.37
C ARG A 19 -10.72 -10.10 5.98
N ASN A 20 -10.30 -10.85 7.00
CA ASN A 20 -9.33 -11.95 6.90
C ASN A 20 -7.94 -11.43 6.55
N LEU A 21 -7.34 -10.69 7.49
CA LEU A 21 -5.88 -10.54 7.57
C LEU A 21 -5.20 -11.89 7.95
N GLY A 22 -5.74 -13.03 7.54
CA GLY A 22 -5.18 -14.37 7.79
C GLY A 22 -4.82 -15.09 6.50
N SER A 23 -4.82 -14.37 5.37
CA SER A 23 -4.50 -14.89 4.06
C SER A 23 -3.57 -13.91 3.38
N ASN A 24 -2.61 -14.41 2.61
CA ASN A 24 -1.67 -13.55 1.92
C ASN A 24 -2.42 -12.75 0.84
N TRP A 25 -2.27 -11.43 0.89
CA TRP A 25 -2.80 -10.50 -0.11
C TRP A 25 -1.79 -9.39 -0.33
N ARG A 26 -1.95 -8.69 -1.45
CA ARG A 26 -1.04 -7.65 -1.89
C ARG A 26 -1.84 -6.45 -2.38
N TYR A 27 -1.41 -5.26 -1.96
CA TYR A 27 -1.83 -3.98 -2.52
C TYR A 27 -0.70 -3.47 -3.41
N GLU A 28 -0.99 -3.03 -4.64
CA GLU A 28 0.01 -2.49 -5.56
C GLU A 28 -0.33 -1.06 -5.96
N ALA A 29 0.69 -0.21 -5.94
CA ALA A 29 0.68 1.08 -6.60
C ALA A 29 1.34 0.92 -7.97
N LEU A 30 0.62 1.29 -9.03
CA LEU A 30 1.00 1.04 -10.42
C LEU A 30 1.22 2.34 -11.18
N LYS A 31 2.06 2.27 -12.21
CA LYS A 31 2.13 3.26 -13.28
C LYS A 31 1.84 2.57 -14.60
N GLY A 32 0.70 2.84 -15.21
CA GLY A 32 0.15 2.04 -16.29
C GLY A 32 -0.07 0.60 -15.85
N ALA A 33 0.71 -0.34 -16.39
CA ALA A 33 0.66 -1.76 -16.02
C ALA A 33 1.86 -2.23 -15.18
N ALA A 34 2.80 -1.33 -14.86
CA ALA A 34 4.02 -1.66 -14.13
C ALA A 34 3.88 -1.28 -12.64
N PRO A 35 4.12 -2.21 -11.70
CA PRO A 35 4.14 -1.87 -10.29
C PRO A 35 5.30 -0.92 -9.97
N GLN A 36 5.04 0.09 -9.15
CA GLN A 36 6.07 0.93 -8.54
C GLN A 36 6.50 0.33 -7.21
N CYS A 37 5.53 0.15 -6.32
CA CYS A 37 5.73 -0.49 -5.02
C CYS A 37 4.48 -1.27 -4.63
N HIS A 38 4.63 -2.15 -3.65
CA HIS A 38 3.52 -2.95 -3.15
C HIS A 38 3.67 -3.26 -1.68
N LEU A 39 2.52 -3.33 -1.01
CA LEU A 39 2.39 -3.77 0.36
C LEU A 39 1.89 -5.22 0.34
N GLU A 40 2.64 -6.11 0.96
CA GLU A 40 2.26 -7.51 1.16
C GLU A 40 1.91 -7.77 2.61
N PHE A 41 0.80 -8.45 2.82
CA PHE A 41 0.47 -9.05 4.10
C PHE A 41 0.89 -10.52 4.10
N GLU A 42 1.61 -10.92 5.14
CA GLU A 42 2.06 -12.30 5.35
C GLU A 42 1.68 -12.77 6.76
N THR A 43 1.02 -13.93 6.85
CA THR A 43 0.81 -14.59 8.14
C THR A 43 2.10 -15.21 8.66
N THR A 44 2.43 -14.97 9.92
CA THR A 44 3.55 -15.63 10.60
C THR A 44 3.04 -16.76 11.49
N THR A 45 3.83 -17.20 12.47
CA THR A 45 3.46 -18.32 13.35
C THR A 45 2.38 -17.90 14.34
N GLY A 46 1.37 -18.75 14.54
CA GLY A 46 0.21 -18.38 15.35
C GLY A 46 -0.70 -17.41 14.60
N SER A 47 -1.70 -16.83 15.27
CA SER A 47 -2.59 -15.83 14.66
C SER A 47 -1.90 -14.47 14.53
N LEU A 48 -0.67 -14.44 14.04
CA LEU A 48 0.16 -13.24 13.86
C LEU A 48 0.41 -12.99 12.38
N GLY A 49 0.74 -11.74 12.06
CA GLY A 49 1.11 -11.35 10.71
C GLY A 49 1.95 -10.08 10.70
N VAL A 50 2.54 -9.83 9.55
CA VAL A 50 3.36 -8.66 9.26
C VAL A 50 2.93 -8.04 7.94
N PHE A 51 3.16 -6.75 7.83
CA PHE A 51 3.19 -6.06 6.55
C PHE A 51 4.62 -5.89 6.07
N LYS A 52 4.83 -6.07 4.77
CA LYS A 52 6.11 -5.86 4.10
C LYS A 52 5.92 -4.93 2.93
N LEU A 53 6.71 -3.86 2.87
CA LEU A 53 6.71 -2.92 1.76
C LEU A 53 7.86 -3.26 0.81
N TYR A 54 7.58 -3.35 -0.48
CA TYR A 54 8.54 -3.70 -1.51
C TYR A 54 8.55 -2.71 -2.67
N ARG A 55 9.71 -2.56 -3.31
CA ARG A 55 9.88 -2.00 -4.66
C ARG A 55 10.41 -3.11 -5.57
N GLY A 56 9.59 -3.58 -6.50
CA GLY A 56 9.92 -4.79 -7.27
C GLY A 56 10.24 -5.95 -6.32
N ALA A 57 11.35 -6.65 -6.51
CA ALA A 57 11.80 -7.69 -5.57
C ALA A 57 12.56 -7.15 -4.33
N THR A 58 12.77 -5.84 -4.22
CA THR A 58 13.54 -5.22 -3.13
C THR A 58 12.64 -4.96 -1.92
N LEU A 59 12.92 -5.57 -0.79
CA LEU A 59 12.27 -5.24 0.48
C LEU A 59 12.71 -3.84 0.94
N ILE A 60 11.75 -2.99 1.25
CA ILE A 60 11.96 -1.62 1.75
C ILE A 60 11.81 -1.57 3.26
N ASP A 61 10.72 -2.16 3.79
CA ASP A 61 10.44 -2.16 5.23
C ASP A 61 9.57 -3.34 5.63
N THR A 62 9.56 -3.66 6.92
CA THR A 62 8.72 -4.70 7.54
C THR A 62 8.17 -4.19 8.86
N SER A 63 6.85 -4.28 9.03
CA SER A 63 6.18 -3.89 10.26
C SER A 63 6.59 -4.80 11.41
N THR A 64 6.35 -4.34 12.64
CA THR A 64 6.28 -5.25 13.77
C THR A 64 5.14 -6.26 13.58
N GLU A 65 5.24 -7.41 14.24
CA GLU A 65 4.17 -8.40 14.24
C GLU A 65 2.94 -7.86 14.98
N PHE A 66 1.76 -8.16 14.44
CA PHE A 66 0.47 -7.86 15.05
C PHE A 66 -0.46 -9.06 14.93
N THR A 67 -1.54 -9.08 15.72
CA THR A 67 -2.52 -10.15 15.65
C THR A 67 -3.27 -10.13 14.32
N ALA A 68 -3.02 -11.15 13.51
CA ALA A 68 -3.74 -11.49 12.29
C ALA A 68 -5.06 -12.20 12.66
N GLY A 69 -6.19 -11.72 12.14
CA GLY A 69 -7.50 -12.26 12.52
C GLY A 69 -8.58 -12.12 11.46
N VAL A 70 -9.73 -12.75 11.74
CA VAL A 70 -10.95 -12.76 10.90
C VAL A 70 -11.85 -11.52 11.09
N ILE A 71 -11.32 -10.50 11.78
CA ILE A 71 -11.95 -9.22 12.05
C ILE A 71 -11.59 -8.24 10.91
N TRP A 72 -12.43 -7.22 10.70
CA TRP A 72 -12.09 -6.11 9.83
C TRP A 72 -10.90 -5.32 10.39
N GLY A 73 -9.84 -5.21 9.60
CA GLY A 73 -8.76 -4.24 9.80
C GLY A 73 -8.91 -3.12 8.79
N PHE A 74 -8.65 -1.89 9.22
CA PHE A 74 -8.61 -0.74 8.32
C PHE A 74 -7.16 -0.43 7.99
N VAL A 75 -6.77 -0.64 6.73
CA VAL A 75 -5.41 -0.43 6.24
C VAL A 75 -5.37 0.85 5.44
N GLU A 76 -4.36 1.68 5.71
CA GLU A 76 -4.17 2.94 5.02
C GLU A 76 -2.71 3.12 4.63
N LEU A 77 -2.50 3.73 3.49
CA LEU A 77 -1.19 3.97 2.92
C LEU A 77 -1.13 5.37 2.32
N GLU A 78 -0.07 6.08 2.65
CA GLU A 78 0.40 7.23 1.89
C GLU A 78 1.68 6.80 1.17
N ILE A 79 1.74 6.99 -0.15
CA ILE A 79 2.89 6.62 -0.96
C ILE A 79 3.32 7.80 -1.80
N THR A 80 4.59 8.19 -1.67
CA THR A 80 5.27 9.10 -2.60
C THR A 80 6.24 8.30 -3.47
N ALA A 81 5.78 7.90 -4.67
CA ALA A 81 6.55 7.09 -5.61
C ALA A 81 7.51 7.96 -6.42
N ARG A 82 8.76 8.04 -5.95
CA ARG A 82 9.85 8.73 -6.65
C ARG A 82 11.10 7.87 -6.76
N THR A 83 11.89 8.18 -7.78
CA THR A 83 13.23 7.63 -8.01
C THR A 83 14.27 8.21 -7.05
N GLY A 84 15.28 7.41 -6.72
CA GLY A 84 16.36 7.82 -5.81
C GLY A 84 15.88 8.07 -4.37
N VAL A 85 16.57 8.94 -3.63
CA VAL A 85 16.30 9.21 -2.21
C VAL A 85 15.24 10.30 -2.00
N ASN A 86 14.15 10.25 -2.77
CA ASN A 86 13.12 11.31 -2.79
C ASN A 86 11.70 10.82 -2.49
N GLY A 87 11.49 9.51 -2.34
CA GLY A 87 10.19 8.94 -1.99
C GLY A 87 9.98 8.85 -0.48
N SER A 88 8.73 8.61 -0.12
CA SER A 88 8.28 8.39 1.25
C SER A 88 7.10 7.44 1.28
N TYR A 89 6.88 6.83 2.43
CA TYR A 89 5.67 6.05 2.71
C TYR A 89 5.29 6.18 4.16
N GLU A 90 4.00 6.03 4.42
CA GLU A 90 3.44 5.78 5.74
C GLU A 90 2.34 4.74 5.60
N VAL A 91 2.31 3.78 6.52
CA VAL A 91 1.31 2.71 6.55
C VAL A 91 0.70 2.65 7.93
N TRP A 92 -0.63 2.58 7.97
CA TRP A 92 -1.41 2.48 9.19
C TRP A 92 -2.31 1.25 9.17
N LEU A 93 -2.48 0.69 10.36
CA LEU A 93 -3.48 -0.33 10.64
C LEU A 93 -4.34 0.16 11.80
N ASN A 94 -5.64 0.27 11.57
CA ASN A 94 -6.61 0.76 12.56
C ASN A 94 -6.17 2.10 13.20
N GLN A 95 -5.76 3.05 12.36
CA GLN A 95 -5.28 4.39 12.75
C GLN A 95 -3.97 4.41 13.54
N ILE A 96 -3.29 3.27 13.69
CA ILE A 96 -1.97 3.18 14.31
C ILE A 96 -0.93 3.09 13.20
N SER A 97 0.07 3.99 13.21
CA SER A 97 1.19 3.90 12.28
C SER A 97 2.02 2.67 12.60
N ILE A 98 2.23 1.83 11.59
CA ILE A 98 2.95 0.55 11.73
C ILE A 98 4.26 0.51 10.94
N MET A 99 4.39 1.37 9.93
CA MET A 99 5.60 1.56 9.11
C MET A 99 5.62 2.98 8.58
N SER A 100 6.81 3.58 8.51
CA SER A 100 7.00 4.92 7.92
C SER A 100 8.45 5.12 7.50
N GLY A 101 8.68 5.80 6.38
CA GLY A 101 10.02 6.09 5.91
C GLY A 101 10.07 7.25 4.92
N THR A 102 11.20 7.93 4.89
CA THR A 102 11.51 9.02 3.94
C THR A 102 12.88 8.79 3.31
N GLY A 103 13.14 9.44 2.18
CA GLY A 103 14.43 9.30 1.48
C GLY A 103 14.59 7.94 0.81
N VAL A 104 13.49 7.28 0.45
CA VAL A 104 13.48 5.93 -0.15
C VAL A 104 13.15 5.98 -1.63
N ASN A 105 13.70 5.03 -2.40
CA ASN A 105 13.30 4.85 -3.80
C ASN A 105 12.15 3.86 -3.86
N LEU A 106 10.97 4.33 -4.27
CA LEU A 106 9.74 3.53 -4.43
C LEU A 106 9.30 3.38 -5.89
N ALA A 107 10.03 3.96 -6.84
CA ALA A 107 9.68 3.89 -8.26
C ALA A 107 10.44 2.75 -8.97
N ASP A 108 9.90 1.52 -8.96
CA ASP A 108 10.54 0.35 -9.58
C ASP A 108 10.74 0.51 -11.09
N SER A 109 9.82 1.20 -11.77
CA SER A 109 9.93 1.46 -13.21
C SER A 109 11.07 2.41 -13.61
N GLY A 110 11.78 2.98 -12.63
CA GLY A 110 12.78 4.02 -12.88
C GLY A 110 12.18 5.37 -13.28
N THR A 111 10.86 5.56 -13.13
CA THR A 111 10.17 6.82 -13.39
C THR A 111 9.18 7.14 -12.28
N ASP A 112 9.11 8.41 -11.89
CA ASP A 112 8.23 8.87 -10.82
C ASP A 112 6.73 8.69 -11.16
N GLY A 113 5.93 8.56 -10.11
CA GLY A 113 4.47 8.64 -10.16
C GLY A 113 3.73 7.31 -10.19
N VAL A 114 2.46 7.40 -9.80
CA VAL A 114 1.48 6.32 -9.72
C VAL A 114 0.17 6.84 -10.33
N ASP A 115 -0.57 5.97 -11.01
CA ASP A 115 -1.82 6.32 -11.67
C ASP A 115 -2.90 5.23 -11.60
N ALA A 116 -2.59 4.08 -11.01
CA ALA A 116 -3.53 2.98 -10.81
C ALA A 116 -3.16 2.18 -9.55
N PHE A 117 -4.15 1.45 -9.03
CA PHE A 117 -3.99 0.60 -7.85
C PHE A 117 -4.67 -0.75 -8.05
N SER A 118 -4.10 -1.79 -7.44
CA SER A 118 -4.69 -3.12 -7.42
C SER A 118 -4.63 -3.69 -5.99
N VAL A 119 -5.59 -4.55 -5.65
CA VAL A 119 -5.54 -5.37 -4.43
C VAL A 119 -5.94 -6.80 -4.77
N GLY A 120 -5.07 -7.74 -4.46
CA GLY A 120 -5.27 -9.16 -4.77
C GLY A 120 -4.03 -9.99 -4.51
N ASN A 121 -4.20 -11.24 -4.07
CA ASN A 121 -3.18 -12.29 -4.25
C ASN A 121 -3.77 -13.69 -3.96
N GLY A 122 -4.52 -14.27 -4.91
CA GLY A 122 -4.83 -15.71 -4.97
C GLY A 122 -5.69 -16.33 -3.84
N THR A 123 -6.00 -15.61 -2.75
CA THR A 123 -6.74 -16.10 -1.59
C THR A 123 -8.07 -15.36 -1.40
N SER A 124 -8.97 -15.92 -0.58
CA SER A 124 -10.28 -15.34 -0.30
C SER A 124 -10.23 -14.32 0.84
N PHE A 125 -10.09 -13.04 0.49
CA PHE A 125 -10.28 -11.91 1.41
C PHE A 125 -11.50 -11.08 0.98
N LYS A 126 -11.99 -10.21 1.86
CA LYS A 126 -13.03 -9.24 1.52
C LYS A 126 -12.48 -7.84 1.67
N LEU A 127 -12.82 -6.98 0.71
CA LEU A 127 -12.56 -5.55 0.78
C LEU A 127 -13.88 -4.82 0.97
N ASP A 128 -13.84 -3.73 1.71
CA ASP A 128 -14.93 -2.77 1.81
C ASP A 128 -14.36 -1.36 1.99
N ASP A 129 -15.19 -0.33 1.77
CA ASP A 129 -14.85 1.07 2.04
C ASP A 129 -13.53 1.56 1.41
N TRP A 130 -13.22 1.16 0.16
CA TRP A 130 -12.00 1.61 -0.52
C TRP A 130 -12.16 3.05 -1.04
N TYR A 131 -11.23 3.92 -0.63
CA TYR A 131 -11.08 5.28 -1.15
C TYR A 131 -9.63 5.57 -1.54
N ILE A 132 -9.47 6.51 -2.48
CA ILE A 132 -8.20 6.96 -3.02
C ILE A 132 -8.26 8.49 -3.13
N LEU A 133 -7.23 9.18 -2.66
CA LEU A 133 -7.13 10.64 -2.64
C LEU A 133 -5.77 11.10 -3.16
N ASP A 134 -5.76 12.15 -3.98
CA ASP A 134 -4.54 12.85 -4.39
C ASP A 134 -4.23 14.02 -3.46
N THR A 135 -3.09 14.68 -3.60
CA THR A 135 -2.72 15.86 -2.79
C THR A 135 -3.55 17.13 -3.06
N THR A 136 -4.46 17.09 -4.04
CA THR A 136 -5.25 18.26 -4.48
C THR A 136 -6.52 18.44 -3.65
N GLY A 137 -7.00 17.40 -2.95
CA GLY A 137 -8.14 17.49 -2.03
C GLY A 137 -7.77 18.08 -0.66
N SER A 138 -8.62 18.93 -0.09
CA SER A 138 -8.38 19.58 1.22
C SER A 138 -9.27 19.10 2.37
N LEU A 139 -10.40 18.44 2.09
CA LEU A 139 -11.39 18.15 3.14
C LEU A 139 -11.24 16.78 3.81
N ASN A 140 -10.49 15.84 3.22
CA ASN A 140 -10.32 14.46 3.75
C ASN A 140 -8.91 13.91 3.54
N ASN A 141 -7.96 14.78 3.21
CA ASN A 141 -6.63 14.40 2.71
C ASN A 141 -5.49 14.81 3.64
N THR A 142 -5.84 15.46 4.74
CA THR A 142 -4.95 15.77 5.85
C THR A 142 -5.43 14.94 7.02
N ARG A 143 -4.56 14.07 7.51
CA ARG A 143 -4.71 13.42 8.80
C ARG A 143 -3.81 14.10 9.81
#